data_AF-A0A1E8D085-F1
#
_entry.id   AF-A0A1E8D085-F1
#
_cell.length_a   1.000
_cell.length_b   1.000
_cell.length_c   1.000
_cell.angle_alpha   90.00
_cell.angle_beta   90.00
_cell.angle_gamma   90.00
#
_symmetry.space_group_name_H-M   'P 1'
#
loop_
_entity.id
_entity.type
_entity.pdbx_description
1 polymer ?
#
loop_
_entity_poly.entity_id
_entity_poly.type
_entity_poly.pdbx_seq_one_letter_code
_entity_poly.pdbx_strand_id
1 'polypeptide(L)'
;MTPAVVMSQLSDLVAAAVTLTPELSFLTSGGVLALNGPWSEVRAIRIDLPSAQFLHLQSIDVDAPGTESVSTIATVSVSSWYKDFDTRFDARAFFDFESDTRTTAVHTTNAGDEWISIVFDHPIDVRSLRLRNVEGNNCLRARLLRVTIERVDGSEVVFDGAESAAAFEATLTNAVRRRAGAAELMPFVPIVAMTMRGEYRNGRLALDAVEVDADTKKGFRKLMSSELLTQRSMEWTSHGTQRSFRFWSDYEKAAYTRLTARVADTLSELTPNVCFGFGAALAVVRDGDLIPHDDDLDLIVGFEPEEAANLPDALRLIEEFLRSRGFTVKGSFTAHRHVQWQNGKMIDVFAGLFEGDTISWYPGRRGSLDRATMFPTSQAKLHGVTVPLPRSPFVYLEKVYGPGWRWPDPGFTHLWDNKSYLDLVQRPGDTSG
;
A
#
# COMPACT_ATOMS: atom_id res chain seq x y z
N MET A 1 29.71 -6.45 9.21
CA MET A 1 29.91 -4.98 9.24
C MET A 1 28.92 -4.34 10.21
N THR A 2 29.03 -3.04 10.58
CA THR A 2 27.95 -2.39 11.36
C THR A 2 26.71 -2.20 10.48
N PRO A 3 25.49 -2.22 11.02
CA PRO A 3 24.26 -2.02 10.24
C PRO A 3 24.31 -0.74 9.38
N ALA A 4 24.88 0.35 9.90
CA ALA A 4 25.03 1.60 9.18
C ALA A 4 25.92 1.48 7.92
N VAL A 5 27.04 0.75 8.01
CA VAL A 5 27.95 0.53 6.87
C VAL A 5 27.28 -0.36 5.82
N VAL A 6 26.60 -1.43 6.24
CA VAL A 6 25.84 -2.33 5.35
C VAL A 6 24.80 -1.54 4.56
N MET A 7 23.99 -0.72 5.24
CA MET A 7 22.95 0.09 4.59
C MET A 7 23.53 1.17 3.68
N SER A 8 24.59 1.86 4.09
CA SER A 8 25.26 2.84 3.23
C SER A 8 25.73 2.21 1.91
N GLN A 9 26.39 1.05 1.99
CA GLN A 9 26.88 0.36 0.79
C GLN A 9 25.72 -0.10 -0.10
N LEU A 10 24.63 -0.60 0.50
CA LEU A 10 23.45 -0.99 -0.25
C LEU A 10 22.79 0.21 -0.93
N SER A 11 22.74 1.38 -0.26
CA SER A 11 22.20 2.63 -0.82
C SER A 11 22.89 3.00 -2.11
N ASP A 12 24.22 3.04 -2.11
CA ASP A 12 25.01 3.37 -3.30
C ASP A 12 24.71 2.42 -4.47
N LEU A 13 24.57 1.12 -4.16
CA LEU A 13 24.29 0.09 -5.17
C LEU A 13 22.88 0.22 -5.74
N VAL A 14 21.89 0.48 -4.89
CA VAL A 14 20.49 0.70 -5.31
C VAL A 14 20.39 1.94 -6.17
N ALA A 15 20.97 3.07 -5.73
CA ALA A 15 20.96 4.31 -6.49
C ALA A 15 21.63 4.15 -7.88
N ALA A 16 22.78 3.45 -7.93
CA ALA A 16 23.46 3.15 -9.18
C ALA A 16 22.61 2.26 -10.10
N ALA A 17 21.97 1.22 -9.57
CA ALA A 17 21.12 0.32 -10.35
C ALA A 17 19.85 1.01 -10.88
N VAL A 18 19.22 1.89 -10.09
CA VAL A 18 18.07 2.71 -10.52
C VAL A 18 18.48 3.64 -11.65
N THR A 19 19.65 4.25 -11.55
CA THR A 19 20.20 5.13 -12.62
C THR A 19 20.42 4.37 -13.93
N LEU A 20 20.77 3.07 -13.84
CA LEU A 20 20.97 2.21 -15.00
C LEU A 20 19.69 1.60 -15.57
N THR A 21 18.57 1.71 -14.86
CA THR A 21 17.25 1.21 -15.28
C THR A 21 16.16 2.27 -15.10
N PRO A 22 16.35 3.48 -15.65
CA PRO A 22 15.44 4.60 -15.46
C PRO A 22 14.02 4.29 -15.95
N GLU A 23 13.87 3.35 -16.89
CA GLU A 23 12.60 2.89 -17.40
C GLU A 23 11.69 2.24 -16.35
N LEU A 24 12.25 1.71 -15.24
CA LEU A 24 11.45 1.19 -14.13
C LEU A 24 10.76 2.29 -13.31
N SER A 25 11.15 3.56 -13.49
CA SER A 25 10.40 4.70 -12.94
C SER A 25 8.99 4.81 -13.52
N PHE A 26 8.72 4.18 -14.67
CA PHE A 26 7.37 4.03 -15.24
C PHE A 26 6.38 3.37 -14.29
N LEU A 27 6.84 2.60 -13.29
CA LEU A 27 5.99 1.98 -12.27
C LEU A 27 5.61 2.92 -11.11
N THR A 28 5.90 4.21 -11.25
CA THR A 28 5.40 5.26 -10.35
C THR A 28 4.06 5.81 -10.85
N SER A 29 3.32 6.50 -9.97
CA SER A 29 2.05 7.14 -10.32
C SER A 29 2.26 8.16 -11.44
N GLY A 30 1.62 7.94 -12.60
CA GLY A 30 1.80 8.80 -13.77
C GLY A 30 3.19 8.72 -14.43
N GLY A 31 3.99 7.71 -14.06
CA GLY A 31 5.33 7.50 -14.58
C GLY A 31 5.34 7.36 -16.11
N VAL A 32 6.48 7.68 -16.73
CA VAL A 32 6.63 7.65 -18.19
C VAL A 32 7.70 6.66 -18.60
N LEU A 33 7.36 5.75 -19.51
CA LEU A 33 8.31 4.90 -20.20
C LEU A 33 8.69 5.59 -21.50
N ALA A 34 9.95 6.01 -21.63
CA ALA A 34 10.47 6.63 -22.85
C ALA A 34 11.39 5.64 -23.57
N LEU A 35 11.08 5.34 -24.83
CA LEU A 35 11.81 4.43 -25.69
C LEU A 35 12.30 5.19 -26.92
N ASN A 36 13.58 5.09 -27.23
CA ASN A 36 14.20 5.83 -28.33
C ASN A 36 14.57 4.89 -29.47
N GLY A 37 14.15 5.25 -30.68
CA GLY A 37 14.53 4.64 -31.95
C GLY A 37 15.70 5.37 -32.62
N PRO A 38 16.00 5.04 -33.89
CA PRO A 38 15.01 5.06 -34.96
C PRO A 38 14.45 3.69 -35.33
N TRP A 39 13.14 3.65 -35.59
CA TRP A 39 12.45 2.51 -36.20
C TRP A 39 11.82 2.95 -37.52
N SER A 40 12.23 2.32 -38.62
CA SER A 40 11.72 2.62 -39.96
C SER A 40 10.60 1.68 -40.37
N GLU A 41 9.74 2.14 -41.28
CA GLU A 41 8.66 1.33 -41.88
C GLU A 41 7.77 0.61 -40.85
N VAL A 42 7.45 1.29 -39.74
CA VAL A 42 6.59 0.79 -38.67
C VAL A 42 5.15 0.74 -39.14
N ARG A 43 4.55 -0.44 -39.09
CA ARG A 43 3.13 -0.69 -39.41
C ARG A 43 2.25 -0.71 -38.17
N ALA A 44 2.79 -1.19 -37.05
CA ALA A 44 2.06 -1.18 -35.79
C ALA A 44 2.98 -1.08 -34.58
N ILE A 45 2.41 -0.60 -33.48
CA ILE A 45 3.01 -0.65 -32.15
C ILE A 45 2.10 -1.52 -31.29
N ARG A 46 2.67 -2.53 -30.67
CA ARG A 46 1.97 -3.47 -29.80
C ARG A 46 2.47 -3.33 -28.36
N ILE A 47 1.54 -3.27 -27.42
CA ILE A 47 1.80 -3.18 -25.99
C ILE A 47 1.08 -4.37 -25.34
N ASP A 48 1.84 -5.32 -24.83
CA ASP A 48 1.32 -6.54 -24.21
C ASP A 48 1.51 -6.52 -22.69
N LEU A 49 0.59 -7.14 -21.97
CA LEU A 49 0.75 -7.46 -20.56
C LEU A 49 0.65 -8.99 -20.36
N PRO A 50 1.79 -9.72 -20.33
CA PRO A 50 1.86 -11.18 -20.34
C PRO A 50 1.47 -11.84 -18.99
N SER A 51 0.68 -11.17 -18.17
CA SER A 51 0.24 -11.68 -16.87
C SER A 51 -1.25 -11.41 -16.67
N ALA A 52 -1.93 -12.25 -15.87
CA ALA A 52 -3.36 -12.13 -15.57
C ALA A 52 -3.67 -10.89 -14.71
N GLN A 53 -3.55 -9.70 -15.31
CA GLN A 53 -3.74 -8.39 -14.72
C GLN A 53 -4.44 -7.48 -15.72
N PHE A 54 -5.01 -6.39 -15.19
CA PHE A 54 -5.58 -5.34 -16.02
C PHE A 54 -4.47 -4.52 -16.66
N LEU A 55 -4.48 -4.39 -17.97
CA LEU A 55 -3.64 -3.45 -18.69
C LEU A 55 -4.30 -2.07 -18.58
N HIS A 56 -3.56 -1.15 -17.96
CA HIS A 56 -3.94 0.24 -17.74
C HIS A 56 -2.94 1.13 -18.45
N LEU A 57 -3.45 2.09 -19.23
CA LEU A 57 -2.60 3.12 -19.85
C LEU A 57 -3.35 4.45 -19.91
N GLN A 58 -2.66 5.54 -19.61
CA GLN A 58 -3.22 6.88 -19.69
C GLN A 58 -3.11 7.43 -21.11
N SER A 59 -1.92 7.45 -21.66
CA SER A 59 -1.67 8.02 -22.99
C SER A 59 -0.39 7.48 -23.60
N ILE A 60 -0.24 7.74 -24.89
CA ILE A 60 0.93 7.40 -25.69
C ILE A 60 1.33 8.58 -26.56
N ASP A 61 2.63 8.82 -26.67
CA ASP A 61 3.21 9.73 -27.64
C ASP A 61 4.03 8.92 -28.65
N VAL A 62 3.79 9.14 -29.93
CA VAL A 62 4.52 8.52 -31.03
C VAL A 62 5.16 9.65 -31.83
N ASP A 63 6.45 9.85 -31.63
CA ASP A 63 7.21 10.87 -32.32
C ASP A 63 7.62 10.35 -33.70
N ALA A 64 6.82 10.69 -34.71
CA ALA A 64 6.98 10.26 -36.10
C ALA A 64 7.22 11.47 -37.02
N PRO A 65 8.48 11.81 -37.33
CA PRO A 65 8.81 12.94 -38.19
C PRO A 65 8.06 12.88 -39.54
N GLY A 66 7.50 14.02 -39.96
CA GLY A 66 6.71 14.11 -41.20
C GLY A 66 5.25 13.68 -41.06
N THR A 67 4.83 13.22 -39.88
CA THR A 67 3.42 12.96 -39.56
C THR A 67 2.86 14.12 -38.74
N GLU A 68 1.85 14.84 -39.25
CA GLU A 68 1.23 15.96 -38.53
C GLU A 68 0.44 15.50 -37.28
N SER A 69 -0.30 14.40 -37.39
CA SER A 69 -1.02 13.83 -36.23
C SER A 69 -1.19 12.32 -36.35
N VAL A 70 -0.52 11.58 -35.47
CA VAL A 70 -0.63 10.11 -35.41
C VAL A 70 -2.07 9.67 -35.15
N SER A 71 -2.83 10.42 -34.35
CA SER A 71 -4.24 10.13 -34.05
C SER A 71 -5.16 10.10 -35.28
N THR A 72 -4.74 10.68 -36.40
CA THR A 72 -5.53 10.71 -37.65
C THR A 72 -5.20 9.59 -38.63
N ILE A 73 -4.07 8.90 -38.43
CA ILE A 73 -3.57 7.85 -39.33
C ILE A 73 -3.40 6.50 -38.61
N ALA A 74 -3.86 6.40 -37.37
CA ALA A 74 -3.69 5.24 -36.52
C ALA A 74 -5.04 4.75 -35.99
N THR A 75 -5.25 3.44 -36.08
CA THR A 75 -6.37 2.74 -35.46
C THR A 75 -5.89 2.05 -34.19
N VAL A 76 -6.55 2.33 -33.07
CA VAL A 76 -6.26 1.67 -31.78
C VAL A 76 -7.23 0.52 -31.56
N SER A 77 -6.70 -0.68 -31.36
CA SER A 77 -7.43 -1.88 -30.98
C SER A 77 -6.95 -2.36 -29.61
N VAL A 78 -7.88 -2.87 -28.80
CA VAL A 78 -7.58 -3.38 -27.47
C VAL A 78 -8.18 -4.78 -27.35
N SER A 79 -7.45 -5.70 -26.73
CA SER A 79 -7.85 -7.11 -26.53
C SER A 79 -9.23 -7.26 -25.91
N SER A 80 -9.54 -6.41 -24.94
CA SER A 80 -10.78 -6.41 -24.19
C SER A 80 -11.01 -5.04 -23.55
N TRP A 81 -12.25 -4.74 -23.20
CA TRP A 81 -12.61 -3.52 -22.50
C TRP A 81 -13.33 -3.84 -21.20
N TYR A 82 -12.89 -3.23 -20.10
CA TYR A 82 -13.58 -3.33 -18.83
C TYR A 82 -14.80 -2.41 -18.82
N LYS A 83 -16.00 -2.97 -18.61
CA LYS A 83 -17.26 -2.22 -18.56
C LYS A 83 -17.47 -1.38 -19.83
N ASP A 84 -17.60 -0.07 -19.69
CA ASP A 84 -17.95 0.92 -20.71
C ASP A 84 -16.74 1.70 -21.23
N PHE A 85 -15.51 1.24 -20.97
CA PHE A 85 -14.30 1.93 -21.43
C PHE A 85 -14.18 1.98 -22.97
N ASP A 86 -14.76 1.01 -23.69
CA ASP A 86 -14.84 1.02 -25.16
C ASP A 86 -15.59 2.24 -25.69
N THR A 87 -16.77 2.51 -25.11
CA THR A 87 -17.64 3.62 -25.53
C THR A 87 -17.11 4.99 -25.12
N ARG A 88 -16.22 5.03 -24.11
CA ARG A 88 -15.59 6.25 -23.60
C ARG A 88 -14.21 6.52 -24.18
N PHE A 89 -13.65 5.57 -24.93
CA PHE A 89 -12.33 5.72 -25.50
C PHE A 89 -12.32 6.81 -26.57
N ASP A 90 -11.39 7.76 -26.42
CA ASP A 90 -11.13 8.80 -27.40
C ASP A 90 -9.66 8.69 -27.85
N ALA A 91 -9.46 8.27 -29.10
CA ALA A 91 -8.14 8.12 -29.68
C ALA A 91 -7.35 9.45 -29.67
N ARG A 92 -8.01 10.60 -29.88
CA ARG A 92 -7.32 11.90 -29.87
C ARG A 92 -6.77 12.22 -28.48
N ALA A 93 -7.59 12.02 -27.45
CA ALA A 93 -7.15 12.19 -26.07
C ALA A 93 -6.06 11.19 -25.67
N PHE A 94 -6.11 9.97 -26.18
CA PHE A 94 -5.10 8.94 -25.93
C PHE A 94 -3.72 9.30 -26.52
N PHE A 95 -3.69 9.97 -27.67
CA PHE A 95 -2.47 10.50 -28.29
C PHE A 95 -2.09 11.92 -27.80
N ASP A 96 -2.92 12.58 -26.99
CA ASP A 96 -2.64 13.90 -26.41
C ASP A 96 -1.83 13.74 -25.11
N PHE A 97 -0.53 13.50 -25.27
CA PHE A 97 0.37 13.13 -24.19
C PHE A 97 0.57 14.22 -23.11
N GLU A 98 0.38 15.48 -23.48
CA GLU A 98 0.58 16.65 -22.62
C GLU A 98 -0.72 17.07 -21.90
N SER A 99 -1.84 16.39 -22.19
CA SER A 99 -3.12 16.63 -21.53
C SER A 99 -3.11 16.19 -20.06
N ASP A 100 -3.50 17.09 -19.15
CA ASP A 100 -3.62 16.81 -17.71
C ASP A 100 -4.99 16.21 -17.34
N THR A 101 -5.59 15.40 -18.23
CA THR A 101 -6.89 14.76 -17.95
C THR A 101 -6.81 13.79 -16.76
N ARG A 102 -5.61 13.29 -16.41
CA ARG A 102 -5.33 12.31 -15.34
C ARG A 102 -6.20 11.06 -15.38
N THR A 103 -6.89 10.82 -16.50
CA THR A 103 -7.86 9.74 -16.66
C THR A 103 -7.21 8.55 -17.34
N THR A 104 -7.46 7.35 -16.84
CA THR A 104 -7.14 6.11 -17.55
C THR A 104 -7.88 6.09 -18.90
N ALA A 105 -7.14 6.03 -20.01
CA ALA A 105 -7.74 5.91 -21.34
C ALA A 105 -8.03 4.45 -21.69
N VAL A 106 -7.10 3.54 -21.39
CA VAL A 106 -7.26 2.12 -21.65
C VAL A 106 -7.38 1.34 -20.35
N HIS A 107 -8.43 0.52 -20.25
CA HIS A 107 -8.66 -0.41 -19.16
C HIS A 107 -9.21 -1.72 -19.72
N THR A 108 -8.35 -2.72 -19.80
CA THR A 108 -8.73 -4.06 -20.26
C THR A 108 -9.45 -4.84 -19.17
N THR A 109 -9.96 -6.01 -19.49
CA THR A 109 -10.31 -7.00 -18.46
C THR A 109 -9.04 -7.63 -17.86
N ASN A 110 -9.18 -8.74 -17.14
CA ASN A 110 -8.07 -9.51 -16.59
C ASN A 110 -8.05 -10.95 -17.13
N ALA A 111 -8.36 -11.14 -18.41
CA ALA A 111 -8.52 -12.45 -19.03
C ALA A 111 -7.19 -13.21 -19.22
N GLY A 112 -6.05 -12.53 -19.08
CA GLY A 112 -4.73 -13.04 -19.46
C GLY A 112 -4.44 -12.72 -20.92
N ASP A 113 -3.22 -12.26 -21.21
CA ASP A 113 -2.77 -11.81 -22.53
C ASP A 113 -3.45 -10.53 -23.03
N GLU A 114 -3.62 -9.55 -22.14
CA GLU A 114 -4.20 -8.26 -22.49
C GLU A 114 -3.21 -7.42 -23.32
N TRP A 115 -3.73 -6.73 -24.36
CA TRP A 115 -2.89 -5.98 -25.28
C TRP A 115 -3.58 -4.73 -25.84
N ILE A 116 -2.76 -3.76 -26.24
CA ILE A 116 -3.10 -2.62 -27.09
C ILE A 116 -2.32 -2.76 -28.39
N SER A 117 -2.99 -2.56 -29.52
CA SER A 117 -2.36 -2.50 -30.84
C SER A 117 -2.74 -1.18 -31.51
N ILE A 118 -1.72 -0.46 -31.97
CA ILE A 118 -1.86 0.79 -32.70
C ILE A 118 -1.38 0.49 -34.12
N VAL A 119 -2.30 0.43 -35.07
CA VAL A 119 -2.01 0.08 -36.47
C VAL A 119 -2.11 1.33 -37.32
N PHE A 120 -1.08 1.60 -38.12
CA PHE A 120 -1.03 2.77 -39.01
C PHE A 120 -1.60 2.43 -40.39
N ASP A 121 -2.31 3.39 -41.00
CA ASP A 121 -2.91 3.23 -42.33
C ASP A 121 -1.86 2.97 -43.44
N HIS A 122 -0.64 3.44 -43.20
CA HIS A 122 0.55 3.18 -43.99
C HIS A 122 1.77 3.12 -43.07
N PRO A 123 2.86 2.43 -43.47
CA PRO A 123 4.08 2.40 -42.67
C PRO A 123 4.65 3.82 -42.43
N ILE A 124 5.12 4.08 -41.22
CA ILE A 124 5.73 5.36 -40.83
C ILE A 124 7.10 5.15 -40.18
N ASP A 125 7.93 6.20 -40.18
CA ASP A 125 9.17 6.20 -39.40
C ASP A 125 8.90 6.77 -38.00
N VAL A 126 9.31 6.05 -36.97
CA VAL A 126 9.13 6.43 -35.56
C VAL A 126 10.51 6.69 -34.94
N ARG A 127 10.71 7.89 -34.42
CA ARG A 127 11.95 8.31 -33.75
C ARG A 127 11.93 7.95 -32.26
N SER A 128 10.81 8.12 -31.59
CA SER A 128 10.67 7.77 -30.18
C SER A 128 9.21 7.46 -29.80
N LEU A 129 9.05 6.78 -28.67
CA LEU A 129 7.77 6.39 -28.10
C LEU A 129 7.76 6.76 -26.61
N ARG A 130 6.69 7.38 -26.13
CA ARG A 130 6.48 7.59 -24.69
C ARG A 130 5.16 6.98 -24.27
N LEU A 131 5.16 6.13 -23.25
CA LEU A 131 3.94 5.59 -22.62
C LEU A 131 3.75 6.26 -21.27
N ARG A 132 2.56 6.79 -20.99
CA ARG A 132 2.22 7.35 -19.68
C ARG A 132 1.38 6.36 -18.89
N ASN A 133 1.88 5.98 -17.73
CA ASN A 133 1.17 5.08 -16.81
C ASN A 133 -0.01 5.83 -16.16
N VAL A 134 -0.93 5.08 -15.56
CA VAL A 134 -2.03 5.68 -14.80
C VAL A 134 -1.57 6.25 -13.46
N GLU A 135 -2.33 7.18 -12.92
CA GLU A 135 -2.11 7.67 -11.55
C GLU A 135 -2.56 6.65 -10.48
N GLY A 136 -2.02 6.82 -9.27
CA GLY A 136 -2.36 6.04 -8.10
C GLY A 136 -1.83 4.60 -8.12
N ASN A 137 -2.40 3.75 -7.28
CA ASN A 137 -1.84 2.41 -6.98
C ASN A 137 -1.92 1.42 -8.15
N ASN A 138 -2.72 1.71 -9.18
CA ASN A 138 -2.89 0.82 -10.31
C ASN A 138 -1.69 0.82 -11.27
N CYS A 139 -0.81 1.83 -11.20
CA CYS A 139 0.39 1.93 -12.04
C CYS A 139 1.29 0.67 -11.99
N LEU A 140 1.34 -0.01 -10.84
CA LEU A 140 2.14 -1.23 -10.62
C LEU A 140 1.65 -2.44 -11.44
N ARG A 141 0.46 -2.38 -12.03
CA ARG A 141 -0.04 -3.44 -12.92
C ARG A 141 0.75 -3.52 -14.22
N ALA A 142 1.45 -2.45 -14.61
CA ALA A 142 2.29 -2.39 -15.81
C ALA A 142 3.69 -3.03 -15.64
N ARG A 143 4.00 -3.66 -14.49
CA ARG A 143 5.35 -4.16 -14.14
C ARG A 143 5.97 -5.23 -15.06
N LEU A 144 5.17 -5.83 -15.94
CA LEU A 144 5.63 -6.83 -16.93
C LEU A 144 5.29 -6.41 -18.36
N LEU A 145 4.95 -5.13 -18.55
CA LEU A 145 4.57 -4.63 -19.87
C LEU A 145 5.68 -4.88 -20.87
N ARG A 146 5.30 -5.31 -22.07
CA ARG A 146 6.18 -5.52 -23.21
C ARG A 146 5.74 -4.60 -24.34
N VAL A 147 6.70 -3.97 -25.02
CA VAL A 147 6.45 -3.14 -26.20
C VAL A 147 7.13 -3.76 -27.40
N THR A 148 6.38 -3.96 -28.46
CA THR A 148 6.84 -4.51 -29.74
C THR A 148 6.56 -3.51 -30.86
N ILE A 149 7.57 -3.27 -31.68
CA ILE A 149 7.45 -2.51 -32.92
C ILE A 149 7.30 -3.51 -34.06
N GLU A 150 6.19 -3.43 -34.79
CA GLU A 150 5.91 -4.26 -35.96
C GLU A 150 6.20 -3.45 -37.22
N ARG A 151 7.18 -3.88 -38.00
CA ARG A 151 7.60 -3.29 -39.27
C ARG A 151 7.04 -4.06 -40.46
N VAL A 152 7.24 -3.53 -41.65
CA VAL A 152 6.97 -4.24 -42.91
C VAL A 152 7.69 -5.58 -43.00
N ASP A 153 8.93 -5.65 -42.49
CA ASP A 153 9.88 -6.75 -42.68
C ASP A 153 10.03 -7.70 -41.46
N GLY A 154 9.39 -7.39 -40.34
CA GLY A 154 9.48 -8.17 -39.12
C GLY A 154 9.02 -7.41 -37.88
N SER A 155 9.24 -7.99 -36.70
CA SER A 155 8.88 -7.38 -35.42
C SER A 155 10.08 -7.35 -34.46
N GLU A 156 10.15 -6.34 -33.61
CA GLU A 156 11.21 -6.16 -32.62
C GLU A 156 10.62 -5.82 -31.25
N VAL A 157 11.01 -6.56 -30.21
CA VAL A 157 10.67 -6.21 -28.82
C VAL A 157 11.63 -5.11 -28.38
N VAL A 158 11.11 -3.90 -28.19
CA VAL A 158 11.92 -2.71 -27.83
C VAL A 158 11.90 -2.43 -26.33
N PHE A 159 11.01 -3.07 -25.60
CA PHE A 159 10.99 -3.07 -24.14
C PHE A 159 10.33 -4.33 -23.61
N ASP A 160 10.90 -4.90 -22.56
CA ASP A 160 10.32 -6.00 -21.81
C ASP A 160 10.54 -5.75 -20.31
N GLY A 161 9.46 -5.49 -19.57
CA GLY A 161 9.54 -5.21 -18.15
C GLY A 161 10.10 -6.36 -17.31
N ALA A 162 9.91 -7.62 -17.74
CA ALA A 162 10.50 -8.77 -17.07
C ALA A 162 12.02 -8.83 -17.29
N GLU A 163 12.48 -8.56 -18.51
CA GLU A 163 13.91 -8.51 -18.83
C GLU A 163 14.60 -7.32 -18.14
N SER A 164 14.01 -6.11 -18.16
CA SER A 164 14.53 -4.95 -17.43
C SER A 164 14.64 -5.22 -15.92
N ALA A 165 13.65 -5.88 -15.33
CA ALA A 165 13.70 -6.22 -13.91
C ALA A 165 14.75 -7.31 -13.60
N ALA A 166 14.94 -8.29 -14.49
CA ALA A 166 16.00 -9.29 -14.35
C ALA A 166 17.40 -8.66 -14.51
N ALA A 167 17.55 -7.71 -15.45
CA ALA A 167 18.78 -6.96 -15.68
C ALA A 167 19.13 -6.08 -14.46
N PHE A 168 18.14 -5.45 -13.82
CA PHE A 168 18.32 -4.73 -12.56
C PHE A 168 18.88 -5.64 -11.46
N GLU A 169 18.27 -6.81 -11.25
CA GLU A 169 18.69 -7.78 -10.24
C GLU A 169 20.09 -8.34 -10.52
N ALA A 170 20.39 -8.65 -11.78
CA ALA A 170 21.72 -9.09 -12.21
C ALA A 170 22.78 -8.00 -12.00
N THR A 171 22.45 -6.74 -12.27
CA THR A 171 23.33 -5.59 -12.06
C THR A 171 23.68 -5.42 -10.60
N LEU A 172 22.68 -5.44 -9.71
CA LEU A 172 22.90 -5.42 -8.26
C LEU A 172 23.74 -6.61 -7.80
N THR A 173 23.40 -7.83 -8.24
CA THR A 173 24.13 -9.05 -7.88
C THR A 173 25.61 -8.95 -8.26
N ASN A 174 25.90 -8.52 -9.50
CA ASN A 174 27.27 -8.36 -9.98
C ASN A 174 28.01 -7.26 -9.23
N ALA A 175 27.35 -6.15 -8.91
CA ALA A 175 27.95 -5.06 -8.16
C ALA A 175 28.30 -5.48 -6.73
N VAL A 176 27.43 -6.25 -6.07
CA VAL A 176 27.73 -6.86 -4.75
C VAL A 176 28.92 -7.82 -4.84
N ARG A 177 28.96 -8.72 -5.84
CA ARG A 177 30.06 -9.69 -6.00
C ARG A 177 31.42 -9.05 -6.24
N ARG A 178 31.48 -7.93 -6.96
CA ARG A 178 32.73 -7.21 -7.28
C ARG A 178 33.23 -6.35 -6.12
N ARG A 179 32.36 -5.98 -5.18
CA ARG A 179 32.71 -5.11 -4.05
C ARG A 179 33.31 -5.95 -2.92
N ALA A 180 34.59 -5.72 -2.63
CA ALA A 180 35.28 -6.39 -1.53
C ALA A 180 34.53 -6.18 -0.21
N GLY A 181 34.28 -7.26 0.53
CA GLY A 181 33.57 -7.23 1.81
C GLY A 181 32.05 -7.13 1.73
N ALA A 182 31.42 -7.07 0.53
CA ALA A 182 29.97 -6.87 0.41
C ALA A 182 29.13 -8.16 0.44
N ALA A 183 29.71 -9.32 0.76
CA ALA A 183 28.99 -10.60 0.75
C ALA A 183 27.73 -10.61 1.64
N GLU A 184 27.77 -9.87 2.76
CA GLU A 184 26.65 -9.69 3.69
C GLU A 184 25.41 -9.02 3.04
N LEU A 185 25.57 -8.35 1.88
CA LEU A 185 24.47 -7.70 1.15
C LEU A 185 23.66 -8.66 0.27
N MET A 186 24.21 -9.84 -0.05
CA MET A 186 23.61 -10.76 -1.02
C MET A 186 22.16 -11.17 -0.68
N PRO A 187 21.79 -11.43 0.60
CA PRO A 187 20.40 -11.76 0.95
C PRO A 187 19.39 -10.65 0.65
N PHE A 188 19.84 -9.39 0.56
CA PHE A 188 18.96 -8.24 0.32
C PHE A 188 18.68 -7.98 -1.16
N VAL A 189 19.57 -8.42 -2.06
CA VAL A 189 19.43 -8.20 -3.51
C VAL A 189 18.07 -8.65 -4.07
N PRO A 190 17.60 -9.89 -3.83
CA PRO A 190 16.28 -10.30 -4.33
C PRO A 190 15.14 -9.49 -3.72
N ILE A 191 15.29 -9.00 -2.48
CA ILE A 191 14.27 -8.18 -1.81
C ILE A 191 14.17 -6.80 -2.46
N VAL A 192 15.30 -6.18 -2.82
CA VAL A 192 15.34 -4.92 -3.58
C VAL A 192 14.66 -5.12 -4.93
N ALA A 193 14.97 -6.21 -5.64
CA ALA A 193 14.39 -6.51 -6.94
C ALA A 193 12.87 -6.74 -6.87
N MET A 194 12.39 -7.51 -5.88
CA MET A 194 10.96 -7.67 -5.59
C MET A 194 10.28 -6.32 -5.30
N THR A 195 10.93 -5.47 -4.50
CA THR A 195 10.41 -4.14 -4.17
C THR A 195 10.31 -3.26 -5.42
N MET A 196 11.31 -3.28 -6.29
CA MET A 196 11.28 -2.56 -7.58
C MET A 196 10.16 -3.05 -8.48
N ARG A 197 9.92 -4.36 -8.55
CA ARG A 197 8.81 -4.93 -9.33
C ARG A 197 7.44 -4.65 -8.71
N GLY A 198 7.36 -4.22 -7.45
CA GLY A 198 6.08 -4.08 -6.75
C GLY A 198 5.54 -5.38 -6.15
N GLU A 199 6.39 -6.41 -6.01
CA GLU A 199 6.09 -7.69 -5.35
C GLU A 199 6.21 -7.57 -3.82
N TYR A 200 5.57 -6.55 -3.24
CA TYR A 200 5.82 -6.12 -1.86
C TYR A 200 5.59 -7.20 -0.81
N ARG A 201 4.55 -8.02 -0.98
CA ARG A 201 4.26 -9.13 -0.06
C ARG A 201 5.39 -10.16 -0.06
N ASN A 202 5.92 -10.50 -1.24
CA ASN A 202 7.03 -11.44 -1.36
C ASN A 202 8.31 -10.84 -0.78
N GLY A 203 8.58 -9.56 -1.05
CA GLY A 203 9.69 -8.83 -0.46
C GLY A 203 9.63 -8.81 1.08
N ARG A 204 8.45 -8.64 1.67
CA ARG A 204 8.24 -8.72 3.12
C ARG A 204 8.56 -10.10 3.68
N LEU A 205 7.98 -11.15 3.10
CA LEU A 205 8.24 -12.53 3.52
C LEU A 205 9.73 -12.87 3.40
N ALA A 206 10.38 -12.44 2.32
CA ALA A 206 11.81 -12.64 2.11
C ALA A 206 12.65 -11.90 3.17
N LEU A 207 12.34 -10.64 3.49
CA LEU A 207 13.03 -9.88 4.55
C LEU A 207 12.86 -10.51 5.94
N ASP A 208 11.68 -11.06 6.22
CA ASP A 208 11.40 -11.72 7.49
C ASP A 208 12.26 -12.99 7.64
N ALA A 209 12.48 -13.71 6.54
CA ALA A 209 13.34 -14.89 6.48
C ALA A 209 14.86 -14.60 6.52
N VAL A 210 15.30 -13.35 6.30
CA VAL A 210 16.73 -13.02 6.44
C VAL A 210 17.15 -13.05 7.91
N GLU A 211 18.18 -13.83 8.23
CA GLU A 211 18.76 -13.95 9.58
C GLU A 211 19.75 -12.81 9.85
N VAL A 212 19.24 -11.65 10.24
CA VAL A 212 20.01 -10.47 10.69
C VAL A 212 19.34 -9.81 11.88
N ASP A 213 20.06 -8.96 12.60
CA ASP A 213 19.53 -8.21 13.74
C ASP A 213 18.42 -7.22 13.34
N ALA A 214 17.64 -6.80 14.34
CA ALA A 214 16.49 -5.92 14.14
C ALA A 214 16.87 -4.53 13.58
N ASP A 215 18.04 -4.00 13.94
CA ASP A 215 18.51 -2.69 13.47
C ASP A 215 18.88 -2.76 11.99
N THR A 216 19.49 -3.86 11.54
CA THR A 216 19.74 -4.12 10.11
C THR A 216 18.44 -4.19 9.32
N LYS A 217 17.42 -4.93 9.80
CA LYS A 217 16.10 -4.96 9.12
C LYS A 217 15.45 -3.57 9.11
N LYS A 218 15.52 -2.82 10.20
CA LYS A 218 14.99 -1.45 10.30
C LYS A 218 15.71 -0.51 9.33
N GLY A 219 17.04 -0.60 9.25
CA GLY A 219 17.85 0.13 8.28
C GLY A 219 17.45 -0.16 6.85
N PHE A 220 17.23 -1.44 6.52
CA PHE A 220 16.81 -1.86 5.17
C PHE A 220 15.44 -1.28 4.80
N ARG A 221 14.46 -1.36 5.72
CA ARG A 221 13.13 -0.77 5.50
C ARG A 221 13.23 0.73 5.23
N LYS A 222 14.01 1.46 6.05
CA LYS A 222 14.23 2.90 5.88
C LYS A 222 14.85 3.22 4.51
N LEU A 223 15.84 2.44 4.10
CA LEU A 223 16.51 2.57 2.81
C LEU A 223 15.55 2.35 1.64
N MET A 224 14.75 1.28 1.67
CA MET A 224 13.74 1.03 0.63
C MET A 224 12.70 2.15 0.58
N SER A 225 12.27 2.66 1.74
CA SER A 225 11.37 3.81 1.81
C SER A 225 11.95 5.04 1.12
N SER A 226 13.21 5.41 1.41
CA SER A 226 13.82 6.63 0.85
C SER A 226 14.19 6.49 -0.63
N GLU A 227 14.81 5.38 -1.02
CA GLU A 227 15.42 5.24 -2.35
C GLU A 227 14.40 4.84 -3.42
N LEU A 228 13.40 4.02 -3.08
CA LEU A 228 12.52 3.39 -4.08
C LEU A 228 11.04 3.72 -3.90
N LEU A 229 10.55 3.69 -2.66
CA LEU A 229 9.10 3.69 -2.41
C LEU A 229 8.51 5.09 -2.32
N THR A 230 9.26 6.09 -1.85
CA THR A 230 8.78 7.48 -1.74
C THR A 230 8.32 8.02 -3.10
N GLN A 231 9.02 7.69 -4.18
CA GLN A 231 8.64 8.07 -5.56
C GLN A 231 7.30 7.45 -5.99
N ARG A 232 6.88 6.37 -5.32
CA ARG A 232 5.60 5.68 -5.53
C ARG A 232 4.54 6.09 -4.51
N SER A 233 4.82 7.12 -3.69
CA SER A 233 3.98 7.50 -2.55
C SER A 233 3.73 6.33 -1.59
N MET A 234 4.76 5.53 -1.33
CA MET A 234 4.72 4.38 -0.43
C MET A 234 5.90 4.41 0.53
N GLU A 235 5.77 3.71 1.65
CA GLU A 235 6.88 3.41 2.56
C GLU A 235 6.70 2.02 3.18
N TRP A 236 7.75 1.52 3.79
CA TRP A 236 7.73 0.24 4.51
C TRP A 236 7.30 0.46 5.96
N THR A 237 6.05 0.09 6.29
CA THR A 237 5.46 0.18 7.63
C THR A 237 5.64 -1.14 8.41
N SER A 238 5.17 -1.18 9.65
CA SER A 238 5.01 -2.43 10.42
C SER A 238 4.16 -3.47 9.66
N HIS A 239 3.19 -2.99 8.88
CA HIS A 239 2.23 -3.77 8.10
C HIS A 239 2.73 -4.12 6.69
N GLY A 240 4.00 -3.81 6.38
CA GLY A 240 4.63 -4.03 5.07
C GLY A 240 4.67 -2.77 4.22
N THR A 241 4.90 -2.91 2.92
CA THR A 241 4.96 -1.74 2.02
C THR A 241 3.56 -1.22 1.73
N GLN A 242 3.24 -0.03 2.22
CA GLN A 242 1.92 0.60 2.09
C GLN A 242 2.04 2.11 1.84
N ARG A 243 0.92 2.73 1.47
CA ARG A 243 0.78 4.19 1.41
C ARG A 243 0.27 4.71 2.76
N SER A 244 1.20 5.15 3.60
CA SER A 244 0.94 5.77 4.90
C SER A 244 0.28 7.15 4.79
N PHE A 245 -0.20 7.67 5.92
CA PHE A 245 -0.89 8.97 5.98
C PHE A 245 -0.05 10.17 5.54
N ARG A 246 1.29 10.06 5.53
CA ARG A 246 2.19 11.09 4.99
C ARG A 246 1.89 11.43 3.54
N PHE A 247 1.48 10.43 2.77
CA PHE A 247 1.22 10.60 1.35
C PHE A 247 -0.23 10.97 1.04
N TRP A 248 -1.08 11.04 2.07
CA TRP A 248 -2.50 11.34 1.92
C TRP A 248 -2.74 12.84 1.88
N SER A 249 -3.65 13.26 1.01
CA SER A 249 -4.21 14.61 1.01
C SER A 249 -5.06 14.86 2.24
N ASP A 250 -5.25 16.13 2.62
CA ASP A 250 -6.14 16.53 3.72
C ASP A 250 -7.57 16.02 3.53
N TYR A 251 -8.03 15.94 2.28
CA TYR A 251 -9.33 15.35 1.95
C TYR A 251 -9.40 13.87 2.29
N GLU A 252 -8.38 13.08 1.92
CA GLU A 252 -8.31 11.65 2.23
C GLU A 252 -8.30 11.43 3.75
N LYS A 253 -7.47 12.20 4.48
CA LYS A 253 -7.41 12.14 5.95
C LYS A 253 -8.77 12.45 6.58
N ALA A 254 -9.40 13.56 6.19
CA ALA A 254 -10.72 13.95 6.69
C ALA A 254 -11.83 12.95 6.34
N ALA A 255 -11.78 12.34 5.15
CA ALA A 255 -12.72 11.30 4.74
C ALA A 255 -12.57 10.04 5.59
N TYR A 256 -11.34 9.64 5.88
CA TYR A 256 -11.05 8.48 6.72
C TYR A 256 -11.43 8.71 8.18
N THR A 257 -11.13 9.89 8.75
CA THR A 257 -11.60 10.24 10.10
C THR A 257 -13.13 10.22 10.19
N ARG A 258 -13.85 10.72 9.18
CA ARG A 258 -15.33 10.64 9.12
C ARG A 258 -15.82 9.20 9.08
N LEU A 259 -15.15 8.33 8.33
CA LEU A 259 -15.47 6.91 8.29
C LEU A 259 -15.28 6.27 9.67
N THR A 260 -14.14 6.50 10.32
CA THR A 260 -13.85 5.96 11.65
C THR A 260 -14.84 6.45 12.70
N ALA A 261 -15.15 7.75 12.72
CA ALA A 261 -16.16 8.33 13.60
C ALA A 261 -17.54 7.70 13.37
N ARG A 262 -17.95 7.51 12.11
CA ARG A 262 -19.21 6.83 11.78
C ARG A 262 -19.26 5.40 12.31
N VAL A 263 -18.16 4.65 12.23
CA VAL A 263 -18.11 3.29 12.81
C VAL A 263 -18.23 3.35 14.32
N ALA A 264 -17.56 4.30 14.98
CA ALA A 264 -17.66 4.49 16.42
C ALA A 264 -19.09 4.85 16.86
N ASP A 265 -19.74 5.79 16.18
CA ASP A 265 -21.12 6.20 16.43
C ASP A 265 -22.07 5.01 16.24
N THR A 266 -21.85 4.21 15.19
CA THR A 266 -22.64 3.01 14.93
C THR A 266 -22.48 2.00 16.05
N LEU A 267 -21.24 1.69 16.45
CA LEU A 267 -20.96 0.74 17.53
C LEU A 267 -21.46 1.24 18.90
N SER A 268 -21.63 2.56 19.08
CA SER A 268 -22.17 3.13 20.31
C SER A 268 -23.63 2.72 20.56
N GLU A 269 -24.34 2.27 19.53
CA GLU A 269 -25.67 1.64 19.65
C GLU A 269 -25.59 0.20 20.19
N LEU A 270 -24.44 -0.48 20.06
CA LEU A 270 -24.22 -1.83 20.61
C LEU A 270 -23.80 -1.75 22.09
N THR A 271 -22.88 -0.83 22.41
CA THR A 271 -22.40 -0.58 23.77
C THR A 271 -21.93 0.87 23.87
N PRO A 272 -22.15 1.59 24.99
CA PRO A 272 -21.69 2.98 25.11
C PRO A 272 -20.15 3.10 25.24
N ASN A 273 -19.43 1.98 25.34
CA ASN A 273 -18.00 1.93 25.62
C ASN A 273 -17.17 1.87 24.34
N VAL A 274 -17.29 2.88 23.47
CA VAL A 274 -16.60 2.93 22.17
C VAL A 274 -15.82 4.22 22.02
N CYS A 275 -14.51 4.14 21.75
CA CYS A 275 -13.69 5.32 21.43
C CYS A 275 -12.51 4.99 20.52
N PHE A 276 -11.82 6.03 20.05
CA PHE A 276 -10.55 5.88 19.37
C PHE A 276 -9.51 5.32 20.36
N GLY A 277 -8.73 4.35 19.90
CA GLY A 277 -7.65 3.72 20.65
C GLY A 277 -6.27 3.99 20.06
N PHE A 278 -5.23 3.54 20.75
CA PHE A 278 -3.86 3.43 20.23
C PHE A 278 -3.39 4.65 19.40
N GLY A 279 -2.97 4.41 18.15
CA GLY A 279 -2.44 5.42 17.25
C GLY A 279 -3.47 6.49 16.94
N ALA A 280 -4.76 6.11 16.85
CA ALA A 280 -5.85 7.03 16.63
C ALA A 280 -6.04 8.03 17.78
N ALA A 281 -6.02 7.58 19.04
CA ALA A 281 -6.09 8.48 20.19
C ALA A 281 -4.84 9.36 20.30
N LEU A 282 -3.66 8.79 20.02
CA LEU A 282 -2.39 9.51 20.02
C LEU A 282 -2.36 10.63 18.97
N ALA A 283 -2.84 10.35 17.76
CA ALA A 283 -2.97 11.30 16.66
C ALA A 283 -3.76 12.56 17.08
N VAL A 284 -4.90 12.36 17.75
CA VAL A 284 -5.75 13.47 18.20
C VAL A 284 -5.06 14.33 19.26
N VAL A 285 -4.44 13.69 20.24
CA VAL A 285 -3.95 14.38 21.46
C VAL A 285 -2.56 14.98 21.28
N ARG A 286 -1.67 14.30 20.56
CA ARG A 286 -0.27 14.72 20.39
C ARG A 286 -0.10 15.62 19.17
N ASP A 287 -0.61 15.17 18.03
CA ASP A 287 -0.21 15.73 16.74
C ASP A 287 -1.31 16.63 16.13
N GLY A 288 -2.57 16.40 16.50
CA GLY A 288 -3.72 17.10 15.88
C GLY A 288 -3.93 16.74 14.40
N ASP A 289 -3.24 15.70 13.92
CA ASP A 289 -3.23 15.16 12.56
C ASP A 289 -2.98 13.65 12.66
N LEU A 290 -3.30 12.90 11.61
CA LEU A 290 -2.94 11.49 11.49
C LEU A 290 -1.42 11.30 11.56
N ILE A 291 -0.97 10.27 12.26
CA ILE A 291 0.46 9.98 12.44
C ILE A 291 1.07 9.66 11.06
N PRO A 292 2.05 10.43 10.55
CA PRO A 292 2.43 10.35 9.13
C PRO A 292 2.90 8.98 8.65
N HIS A 293 3.56 8.21 9.50
CA HIS A 293 4.11 6.90 9.15
C HIS A 293 3.14 5.74 9.41
N ASP A 294 1.95 6.04 9.93
CA ASP A 294 0.91 5.08 10.20
C ASP A 294 0.02 4.87 8.97
N ASP A 295 -0.74 3.77 8.93
CA ASP A 295 -1.58 3.42 7.78
C ASP A 295 -3.01 2.99 8.11
N ASP A 296 -3.41 3.02 9.38
CA ASP A 296 -4.76 2.73 9.86
C ASP A 296 -5.18 3.60 11.07
N LEU A 297 -6.45 3.45 11.47
CA LEU A 297 -7.00 4.05 12.68
C LEU A 297 -7.68 2.96 13.50
N ASP A 298 -7.46 3.02 14.80
CA ASP A 298 -7.98 2.05 15.75
C ASP A 298 -9.21 2.56 16.50
N LEU A 299 -10.21 1.69 16.65
CA LEU A 299 -11.29 1.79 17.62
C LEU A 299 -11.13 0.72 18.69
N ILE A 300 -11.48 1.06 19.92
CA ILE A 300 -11.62 0.12 21.03
C ILE A 300 -13.07 0.07 21.48
N VAL A 301 -13.58 -1.14 21.71
CA VAL A 301 -14.96 -1.44 22.11
C VAL A 301 -14.92 -2.29 23.39
N GLY A 302 -15.45 -1.77 24.49
CA GLY A 302 -15.51 -2.46 25.78
C GLY A 302 -16.84 -3.16 26.02
N PHE A 303 -16.81 -4.42 26.43
CA PHE A 303 -18.00 -5.19 26.81
C PHE A 303 -17.99 -5.55 28.28
N GLU A 304 -19.16 -5.50 28.90
CA GLU A 304 -19.37 -6.07 30.22
C GLU A 304 -19.33 -7.60 30.17
N PRO A 305 -18.95 -8.29 31.27
CA PRO A 305 -18.95 -9.75 31.33
C PRO A 305 -20.29 -10.39 30.97
N GLU A 306 -21.40 -9.71 31.24
CA GLU A 306 -22.75 -10.17 30.91
C GLU A 306 -23.09 -10.01 29.42
N GLU A 307 -22.40 -9.12 28.71
CA GLU A 307 -22.57 -8.90 27.27
C GLU A 307 -21.71 -9.87 26.46
N ALA A 308 -20.44 -10.05 26.86
CA ALA A 308 -19.50 -10.95 26.24
C ALA A 308 -18.60 -11.62 27.28
N ALA A 309 -18.58 -12.96 27.28
CA ALA A 309 -17.80 -13.73 28.25
C ALA A 309 -16.30 -13.82 27.90
N ASN A 310 -15.93 -13.63 26.63
CA ASN A 310 -14.57 -13.77 26.10
C ASN A 310 -14.42 -12.94 24.81
N LEU A 311 -13.18 -12.79 24.33
CA LEU A 311 -12.86 -12.00 23.14
C LEU A 311 -13.50 -12.56 21.87
N PRO A 312 -13.52 -13.90 21.61
CA PRO A 312 -14.28 -14.45 20.49
C PRO A 312 -15.76 -14.05 20.48
N ASP A 313 -16.44 -14.06 21.63
CA ASP A 313 -17.84 -13.64 21.75
C ASP A 313 -18.01 -12.14 21.48
N ALA A 314 -17.15 -11.30 22.05
CA ALA A 314 -17.15 -9.86 21.79
C ALA A 314 -16.95 -9.53 20.31
N LEU A 315 -15.99 -10.20 19.65
CA LEU A 315 -15.71 -10.03 18.23
C LEU A 315 -16.89 -10.50 17.37
N ARG A 316 -17.54 -11.60 17.74
CA ARG A 316 -18.76 -12.08 17.07
C ARG A 316 -19.88 -11.06 17.15
N LEU A 317 -20.10 -10.44 18.33
CA LEU A 317 -21.10 -9.37 18.49
C LEU A 317 -20.80 -8.17 17.60
N ILE A 318 -19.54 -7.69 17.59
CA ILE A 318 -19.10 -6.61 16.68
C ILE A 318 -19.38 -6.98 15.22
N GLU A 319 -19.00 -8.19 14.80
CA GLU A 319 -19.17 -8.67 13.43
C GLU A 319 -20.64 -8.70 13.00
N GLU A 320 -21.49 -9.38 13.76
CA GLU A 320 -22.92 -9.53 13.47
C GLU A 320 -23.60 -8.15 13.41
N PHE A 321 -23.30 -7.31 14.40
CA PHE A 321 -23.88 -5.99 14.53
C PHE A 321 -23.51 -5.07 13.36
N LEU A 322 -22.23 -4.98 13.00
CA LEU A 322 -21.76 -4.15 11.90
C LEU A 322 -22.21 -4.67 10.53
N ARG A 323 -22.17 -6.00 10.32
CA ARG A 323 -22.66 -6.61 9.07
C ARG A 323 -24.16 -6.33 8.86
N SER A 324 -24.96 -6.39 9.92
CA SER A 324 -26.40 -6.06 9.83
C SER A 324 -26.68 -4.61 9.41
N ARG A 325 -25.68 -3.73 9.55
CA ARG A 325 -25.73 -2.30 9.17
C ARG A 325 -25.01 -1.99 7.86
N GLY A 326 -24.62 -3.01 7.10
CA GLY A 326 -24.03 -2.88 5.77
C GLY A 326 -22.52 -2.68 5.74
N PHE A 327 -21.83 -2.81 6.88
CA PHE A 327 -20.37 -2.81 6.89
C PHE A 327 -19.82 -4.17 6.43
N THR A 328 -18.67 -4.13 5.76
CA THR A 328 -17.87 -5.31 5.48
C THR A 328 -16.91 -5.52 6.65
N VAL A 329 -16.95 -6.71 7.26
CA VAL A 329 -16.07 -7.08 8.37
C VAL A 329 -15.25 -8.29 7.98
N LYS A 330 -13.93 -8.22 8.18
CA LYS A 330 -12.94 -9.23 7.77
C LYS A 330 -11.89 -9.46 8.86
N GLY A 331 -11.10 -10.51 8.68
CA GLY A 331 -10.00 -10.88 9.57
C GLY A 331 -10.38 -11.96 10.56
N SER A 332 -9.42 -12.83 10.88
CA SER A 332 -9.55 -13.89 11.89
C SER A 332 -8.50 -13.66 12.99
N PHE A 333 -8.36 -12.41 13.42
CA PHE A 333 -7.42 -12.02 14.44
C PHE A 333 -8.01 -12.25 15.84
N THR A 334 -7.14 -12.47 16.82
CA THR A 334 -7.56 -12.83 18.18
C THR A 334 -8.30 -11.70 18.90
N ALA A 335 -8.01 -10.44 18.56
CA ALA A 335 -8.44 -9.29 19.34
C ALA A 335 -9.17 -8.19 18.56
N HIS A 336 -9.13 -8.23 17.22
CA HIS A 336 -9.74 -7.20 16.39
C HIS A 336 -10.34 -7.74 15.10
N ARG A 337 -11.07 -6.86 14.43
CA ARG A 337 -11.54 -7.04 13.07
C ARG A 337 -11.21 -5.83 12.22
N HIS A 338 -10.93 -6.10 10.94
CA HIS A 338 -10.89 -5.06 9.94
C HIS A 338 -12.32 -4.72 9.52
N VAL A 339 -12.69 -3.47 9.67
CA VAL A 339 -14.02 -2.96 9.30
C VAL A 339 -13.89 -1.98 8.15
N GLN A 340 -14.77 -2.11 7.16
CA GLN A 340 -14.78 -1.31 5.95
C GLN A 340 -16.20 -0.89 5.60
N TRP A 341 -16.39 0.36 5.17
CA TRP A 341 -17.61 0.79 4.51
C TRP A 341 -17.40 0.83 3.00
N GLN A 342 -18.22 0.09 2.25
CA GLN A 342 -18.10 -0.05 0.80
C GLN A 342 -16.66 -0.42 0.40
N ASN A 343 -16.04 0.33 -0.53
CA ASN A 343 -14.66 0.13 -0.97
C ASN A 343 -13.66 1.09 -0.28
N GLY A 344 -14.01 1.65 0.89
CA GLY A 344 -13.14 2.56 1.64
C GLY A 344 -11.89 1.88 2.26
N LYS A 345 -11.02 2.63 2.92
CA LYS A 345 -9.91 2.02 3.69
C LYS A 345 -10.47 1.28 4.92
N MET A 346 -9.85 0.16 5.30
CA MET A 346 -10.19 -0.60 6.50
C MET A 346 -9.74 0.16 7.75
N ILE A 347 -10.50 0.03 8.85
CA ILE A 347 -10.10 0.45 10.20
C ILE A 347 -10.02 -0.78 11.10
N ASP A 348 -9.24 -0.71 12.15
CA ASP A 348 -9.13 -1.79 13.12
C ASP A 348 -10.06 -1.56 14.30
N VAL A 349 -10.93 -2.53 14.57
CA VAL A 349 -11.86 -2.49 15.70
C VAL A 349 -11.49 -3.57 16.69
N PHE A 350 -10.90 -3.15 17.82
CA PHE A 350 -10.43 -4.00 18.89
C PHE A 350 -11.52 -4.23 19.93
N ALA A 351 -11.68 -5.47 20.36
CA ALA A 351 -12.55 -5.85 21.47
C ALA A 351 -11.76 -5.81 22.80
N GLY A 352 -12.43 -5.32 23.85
CA GLY A 352 -11.96 -5.40 25.23
C GLY A 352 -13.07 -5.86 26.16
N LEU A 353 -12.68 -6.44 27.29
CA LEU A 353 -13.58 -6.97 28.30
C LEU A 353 -13.33 -6.26 29.63
N PHE A 354 -14.41 -5.86 30.32
CA PHE A 354 -14.30 -5.38 31.68
C PHE A 354 -14.02 -6.52 32.67
N GLU A 355 -13.12 -6.26 33.60
CA GLU A 355 -12.75 -7.15 34.69
C GLU A 355 -12.85 -6.36 36.00
N GLY A 356 -14.08 -6.25 36.50
CA GLY A 356 -14.43 -5.34 37.59
C GLY A 356 -14.23 -3.89 37.19
N ASP A 357 -13.31 -3.21 37.88
CA ASP A 357 -12.99 -1.80 37.64
C ASP A 357 -11.93 -1.59 36.54
N THR A 358 -11.34 -2.67 36.01
CA THR A 358 -10.35 -2.60 34.93
C THR A 358 -10.92 -3.07 33.60
N ILE A 359 -10.25 -2.73 32.51
CA ILE A 359 -10.56 -3.22 31.17
C ILE A 359 -9.32 -3.80 30.51
N SER A 360 -9.53 -4.90 29.79
CA SER A 360 -8.47 -5.67 29.15
C SER A 360 -8.71 -5.75 27.64
N TRP A 361 -7.77 -5.23 26.87
CA TRP A 361 -7.71 -5.36 25.41
C TRP A 361 -6.28 -5.60 24.94
N TYR A 362 -6.18 -6.15 23.75
CA TYR A 362 -4.92 -6.46 23.09
C TYR A 362 -4.73 -5.49 21.92
N PRO A 363 -3.50 -5.01 21.63
CA PRO A 363 -2.29 -5.17 22.43
C PRO A 363 -2.29 -4.22 23.63
N GLY A 364 -1.98 -4.73 24.82
CA GLY A 364 -1.93 -3.91 26.03
C GLY A 364 -1.67 -4.73 27.28
N ARG A 365 -1.13 -4.07 28.32
CA ARG A 365 -0.92 -4.71 29.61
C ARG A 365 -2.28 -4.92 30.30
N ARG A 366 -2.67 -6.17 30.52
CA ARG A 366 -3.91 -6.55 31.22
C ARG A 366 -3.97 -5.89 32.61
N GLY A 367 -5.14 -5.36 32.98
CA GLY A 367 -5.35 -4.71 34.28
C GLY A 367 -4.63 -3.36 34.47
N SER A 368 -4.02 -2.79 33.41
CA SER A 368 -3.37 -1.48 33.52
C SER A 368 -4.33 -0.31 33.39
N LEU A 369 -5.50 -0.51 32.76
CA LEU A 369 -6.45 0.54 32.40
C LEU A 369 -7.73 0.39 33.20
N ASP A 370 -8.15 1.49 33.82
CA ASP A 370 -9.30 1.51 34.70
C ASP A 370 -10.51 2.06 33.94
N ARG A 371 -11.71 1.55 34.25
CA ARG A 371 -12.99 2.00 33.70
C ARG A 371 -13.13 3.52 33.76
N ALA A 372 -12.77 4.11 34.90
CA ALA A 372 -12.86 5.56 35.12
C ALA A 372 -11.87 6.39 34.26
N THR A 373 -10.82 5.77 33.73
CA THR A 373 -9.90 6.40 32.76
C THR A 373 -10.49 6.39 31.35
N MET A 374 -11.34 5.41 31.05
CA MET A 374 -11.79 5.11 29.70
C MET A 374 -13.18 5.65 29.39
N PHE A 375 -14.15 5.46 30.28
CA PHE A 375 -15.58 5.67 29.98
C PHE A 375 -16.35 6.39 31.10
N PRO A 376 -17.38 7.22 30.81
CA PRO A 376 -17.83 7.54 29.46
C PRO A 376 -16.80 8.39 28.75
N THR A 377 -16.86 8.37 27.43
CA THR A 377 -15.87 8.97 26.55
C THR A 377 -15.83 10.49 26.70
N SER A 378 -14.66 11.06 26.42
CA SER A 378 -14.53 12.49 26.12
C SER A 378 -14.68 12.71 24.61
N GLN A 379 -14.77 13.98 24.18
CA GLN A 379 -14.92 14.34 22.77
C GLN A 379 -13.81 15.31 22.36
N ALA A 380 -13.27 15.12 21.16
CA ALA A 380 -12.27 15.99 20.57
C ALA A 380 -12.53 16.21 19.08
N LYS A 381 -11.69 17.02 18.42
CA LYS A 381 -11.75 17.22 16.97
C LYS A 381 -10.50 16.72 16.28
N LEU A 382 -10.68 16.07 15.13
CA LEU A 382 -9.61 15.69 14.21
C LEU A 382 -10.09 15.92 12.78
N HIS A 383 -9.34 16.68 11.98
CA HIS A 383 -9.75 17.09 10.62
C HIS A 383 -11.19 17.66 10.54
N GLY A 384 -11.61 18.41 11.56
CA GLY A 384 -12.96 19.00 11.64
C GLY A 384 -14.07 18.03 12.06
N VAL A 385 -13.77 16.75 12.28
CA VAL A 385 -14.70 15.70 12.71
C VAL A 385 -14.68 15.60 14.23
N THR A 386 -15.84 15.49 14.86
CA THR A 386 -15.92 15.19 16.31
C THR A 386 -15.68 13.69 16.51
N VAL A 387 -14.75 13.34 17.40
CA VAL A 387 -14.33 11.95 17.62
C VAL A 387 -14.36 11.60 19.12
N PRO A 388 -14.83 10.39 19.48
CA PRO A 388 -14.82 9.92 20.86
C PRO A 388 -13.41 9.49 21.27
N LEU A 389 -12.96 9.98 22.43
CA LEU A 389 -11.70 9.62 23.07
C LEU A 389 -11.97 8.94 24.43
N PRO A 390 -10.98 8.24 25.00
CA PRO A 390 -11.01 7.86 26.41
C PRO A 390 -11.37 9.07 27.30
N ARG A 391 -12.04 8.84 28.43
CA ARG A 391 -12.41 9.90 29.39
C ARG A 391 -11.20 10.77 29.77
N SER A 392 -10.07 10.13 30.04
CA SER A 392 -8.81 10.75 30.44
C SER A 392 -7.71 10.38 29.43
N PRO A 393 -7.69 11.00 28.23
CA PRO A 393 -6.88 10.52 27.12
C PRO A 393 -5.37 10.64 27.38
N PHE A 394 -4.92 11.66 28.12
CA PHE A 394 -3.52 11.79 28.52
C PHE A 394 -3.05 10.65 29.45
N VAL A 395 -3.91 10.22 30.39
CA VAL A 395 -3.63 9.11 31.31
C VAL A 395 -3.65 7.78 30.56
N TYR A 396 -4.60 7.61 29.63
CA TYR A 396 -4.64 6.47 28.73
C TYR A 396 -3.34 6.33 27.93
N LEU A 397 -2.88 7.39 27.27
CA LEU A 397 -1.67 7.37 26.47
C LEU A 397 -0.42 7.11 27.31
N GLU A 398 -0.34 7.67 28.52
CA GLU A 398 0.76 7.37 29.44
C GLU A 398 0.78 5.89 29.88
N LYS A 399 -0.38 5.28 30.10
CA LYS A 399 -0.48 3.85 30.44
C LYS A 399 -0.15 2.92 29.26
N VAL A 400 -0.49 3.32 28.04
CA VAL A 400 -0.26 2.52 26.81
C VAL A 400 1.17 2.68 26.28
N TYR A 401 1.66 3.91 26.20
CA TYR A 401 2.93 4.27 25.56
C TYR A 401 4.05 4.62 26.56
N GLY A 402 3.74 4.75 27.85
CA GLY A 402 4.67 5.18 28.89
C GLY A 402 4.77 6.71 29.04
N PRO A 403 5.51 7.21 30.04
CA PRO A 403 5.60 8.63 30.36
C PRO A 403 6.18 9.51 29.23
N GLY A 404 6.91 8.90 28.30
CA GLY A 404 7.53 9.56 27.16
C GLY A 404 6.60 9.79 25.95
N TRP A 405 5.34 9.36 25.99
CA TRP A 405 4.43 9.28 24.82
C TRP A 405 4.27 10.57 24.00
N ARG A 406 4.51 11.73 24.63
CA ARG A 406 4.49 13.05 23.97
C ARG A 406 5.59 13.21 22.92
N TRP A 407 6.64 12.40 23.01
CA TRP A 407 7.74 12.39 22.06
C TRP A 407 7.70 11.09 21.25
N PRO A 408 7.80 11.14 19.91
CA PRO A 408 7.87 9.94 19.10
C PRO A 408 9.02 9.04 19.56
N ASP A 409 8.72 7.77 19.84
CA ASP A 409 9.71 6.74 20.16
C ASP A 409 9.74 5.69 19.03
N PRO A 410 10.71 5.76 18.10
CA PRO A 410 10.86 4.79 17.02
C PRO A 410 11.25 3.38 17.48
N GLY A 411 11.55 3.18 18.75
CA GLY A 411 11.83 1.90 19.38
C GLY A 411 10.63 1.32 20.15
N PHE A 412 9.51 2.04 20.21
CA PHE A 412 8.34 1.60 20.97
C PHE A 412 7.83 0.24 20.50
N THR A 413 7.49 -0.61 21.47
CA THR A 413 6.77 -1.86 21.27
C THR A 413 5.76 -1.99 22.40
N HIS A 414 4.53 -2.39 22.07
CA HIS A 414 3.52 -2.64 23.09
C HIS A 414 4.01 -3.69 24.09
N LEU A 415 3.92 -3.37 25.38
CA LEU A 415 4.20 -4.31 26.46
C LEU A 415 2.93 -5.13 26.76
N TRP A 416 2.93 -6.40 26.37
CA TRP A 416 1.83 -7.32 26.65
C TRP A 416 2.33 -8.76 26.70
N ASP A 417 1.61 -9.62 27.43
CA ASP A 417 1.95 -11.03 27.61
C ASP A 417 0.81 -11.90 27.09
N ASN A 418 1.05 -12.65 26.01
CA ASN A 418 0.11 -13.62 25.45
C ASN A 418 -0.49 -14.54 26.51
N LYS A 419 0.33 -15.00 27.47
CA LYS A 419 -0.10 -15.96 28.49
C LYS A 419 -1.14 -15.34 29.42
N SER A 420 -1.04 -14.05 29.66
CA SER A 420 -1.97 -13.31 30.50
C SER A 420 -3.36 -13.14 29.89
N TYR A 421 -3.60 -13.52 28.64
CA TYR A 421 -4.90 -13.43 27.97
C TYR A 421 -5.51 -14.80 27.60
N LEU A 422 -4.86 -15.92 27.96
CA LEU A 422 -5.28 -17.26 27.50
C LEU A 422 -6.72 -17.61 27.89
N ASP A 423 -7.15 -17.20 29.08
CA ASP A 423 -8.51 -17.35 29.59
C ASP A 423 -9.54 -16.49 28.85
N LEU A 424 -9.13 -15.35 28.28
CA LEU A 424 -10.01 -14.45 27.54
C LEU A 424 -10.12 -14.81 26.05
N VAL A 425 -9.22 -15.63 25.52
CA VAL A 425 -9.22 -16.03 24.10
C VAL A 425 -9.83 -17.41 23.85
N GLN A 426 -10.05 -18.20 24.90
CA GLN A 426 -10.68 -19.51 24.82
C GLN A 426 -12.21 -19.41 24.89
N ARG A 427 -12.90 -20.33 24.20
CA ARG A 427 -14.36 -20.47 24.34
C ARG A 427 -14.67 -21.26 25.62
N PRO A 428 -15.80 -20.98 26.31
CA PRO A 428 -16.21 -21.77 27.46
C PRO A 428 -16.41 -23.23 27.03
N GLY A 429 -15.56 -24.14 27.51
CA GLY A 429 -15.60 -25.57 27.19
C GLY A 429 -14.39 -26.10 26.40
N ASP A 430 -13.51 -25.24 25.87
CA ASP A 430 -12.22 -25.66 25.31
C ASP A 430 -11.21 -25.89 26.44
N THR A 431 -11.35 -26.98 27.19
CA THR A 431 -10.25 -27.45 28.03
C THR A 431 -9.20 -28.09 27.11
N SER A 432 -8.05 -27.45 26.98
CA SER A 432 -6.85 -28.04 26.39
C SER A 432 -6.47 -29.33 27.13
N GLY A 433 -6.75 -30.46 26.51
CA GLY A 433 -6.20 -31.77 26.87
C GLY A 433 -4.81 -31.98 26.32
#